data_AF-A0A8C5R2H6-F1
#
_entry.id   AF-A0A8C5R2H6-F1
#
_cell.length_a   1.000
_cell.length_b   1.000
_cell.length_c   1.000
_cell.angle_alpha   90.00
_cell.angle_beta   90.00
_cell.angle_gamma   90.00
#
_symmetry.space_group_name_H-M   'P 1'
#
loop_
_entity.id
_entity.type
_entity.pdbx_description
1 polymer ?
#
loop_
_entity_poly.entity_id
_entity_poly.type
_entity_poly.pdbx_seq_one_letter_code
_entity_poly.pdbx_strand_id
1 'polypeptide(L)'
;MDHENILLRAELERLSAELQETTEQKFQAAQYGLAVLEENADLKQKYADLESESEGLRAELKQMNEALADSQSNHKRTAADGETREEILLKETASKEAKLIAKIDELQGELKQIKSFLTNTSSENERLNLCIQTMNKDYQAIEKEKAQLRDEMKQCKVREMRHLQDFSELEDENISLLKQVSFLKENQVEYEGLKHELKSKEEELEILNGQIDELVRLKDISEGHLEEALESLKTEREQKNELRRELSGFLQYDSIGNLQVNFDDEFDSGYNGGGLSKMHGEVLMSTPRSSEIFHPGPKLASDLFTELSLTEIQKLKQQIQQVDREKASLEENLQELQKSLDSAKKALYEEQQHNSELVEQINVLKPAEGLSNTGLIDNGGNVLQCNCGRQGAEISGLVKELKDLKQQYQCLKDRYRQEQAEWDSTSSEVTEKLTLHMRLEQNGKELFSELREELRVSRRLCCDFQSKLTLAQDEIMSFTEDLALLYNHVCMRNNLTPNRVMLDYFKDGKGSRHSLRKRKSSEFFGKLLLNPDLDVRVAKWRTFSAEQPWLLCWVRLRRLHQGTTEHYSPSCHCQRPIKAPAGCNRCNLASYVHRCHRFRDG
;
A
#
# COMPACT_ATOMS: atom_id res chain seq x y z
N MET A 1 128.66 148.48 -73.98
CA MET A 1 129.42 147.21 -73.89
C MET A 1 129.47 146.71 -72.46
N ASP A 2 130.07 147.42 -71.49
CA ASP A 2 130.27 146.83 -70.14
C ASP A 2 129.03 146.80 -69.22
N HIS A 3 128.01 147.63 -69.47
CA HIS A 3 126.83 147.70 -68.60
C HIS A 3 125.83 146.55 -68.81
N GLU A 4 125.69 146.02 -70.03
CA GLU A 4 124.83 144.85 -70.32
C GLU A 4 125.36 143.58 -69.67
N ASN A 5 126.69 143.41 -69.61
CA ASN A 5 127.31 142.20 -69.05
C ASN A 5 127.09 142.08 -67.53
N ILE A 6 126.99 143.21 -66.82
CA ILE A 6 126.75 143.26 -65.37
C ILE A 6 125.28 142.91 -65.05
N LEU A 7 124.33 143.47 -65.80
CA LEU A 7 122.90 143.16 -65.63
C LEU A 7 122.61 141.69 -65.94
N LEU A 8 123.19 141.11 -67.01
CA LEU A 8 123.04 139.69 -67.34
C LEU A 8 123.63 138.76 -66.27
N ARG A 9 124.73 139.14 -65.62
CA ARG A 9 125.31 138.35 -64.51
C ARG A 9 124.44 138.41 -63.26
N ALA A 10 123.96 139.59 -62.87
CA ALA A 10 123.06 139.72 -61.73
C ALA A 10 121.74 138.96 -61.94
N GLU A 11 121.19 138.97 -63.15
CA GLU A 11 119.98 138.21 -63.47
C GLU A 11 120.23 136.69 -63.50
N LEU A 12 121.41 136.24 -63.98
CA LEU A 12 121.83 134.83 -63.88
C LEU A 12 122.03 134.39 -62.43
N GLU A 13 122.63 135.23 -61.58
CA GLU A 13 122.78 134.94 -60.14
C GLU A 13 121.40 134.86 -59.46
N ARG A 14 120.50 135.81 -59.74
CA ARG A 14 119.11 135.81 -59.25
C ARG A 14 118.37 134.54 -59.68
N LEU A 15 118.42 134.20 -60.97
CA LEU A 15 117.82 132.98 -61.50
C LEU A 15 118.48 131.70 -60.96
N SER A 16 119.78 131.72 -60.63
CA SER A 16 120.46 130.58 -60.00
C SER A 16 120.05 130.40 -58.54
N ALA A 17 119.85 131.48 -57.80
CA ALA A 17 119.36 131.45 -56.42
C ALA A 17 117.89 131.04 -56.35
N GLU A 18 117.05 131.55 -57.26
CA GLU A 18 115.64 131.16 -57.41
C GLU A 18 115.51 129.70 -57.91
N LEU A 19 116.41 129.24 -58.78
CA LEU A 19 116.52 127.83 -59.14
C LEU A 19 116.97 126.98 -57.95
N GLN A 20 117.96 127.43 -57.17
CA GLN A 20 118.45 126.70 -56.01
C GLN A 20 117.37 126.60 -54.92
N GLU A 21 116.72 127.72 -54.57
CA GLU A 21 115.60 127.76 -53.65
C GLU A 21 114.45 126.87 -54.12
N THR A 22 114.08 126.90 -55.40
CA THR A 22 113.05 125.98 -55.92
C THR A 22 113.52 124.52 -55.95
N THR A 23 114.82 124.21 -56.07
CA THR A 23 115.32 122.84 -55.89
C THR A 23 115.34 122.40 -54.43
N GLU A 24 115.68 123.28 -53.49
CA GLU A 24 115.66 123.05 -52.05
C GLU A 24 114.22 122.81 -51.58
N GLN A 25 113.28 123.66 -52.01
CA GLN A 25 111.84 123.50 -51.76
C GLN A 25 111.29 122.21 -52.39
N LYS A 26 111.72 121.83 -53.61
CA LYS A 26 111.36 120.54 -54.22
C LYS A 26 111.92 119.36 -53.43
N PHE A 27 113.15 119.46 -52.92
CA PHE A 27 113.79 118.41 -52.13
C PHE A 27 113.10 118.25 -50.77
N GLN A 28 112.80 119.37 -50.08
CA GLN A 28 112.00 119.37 -48.86
C GLN A 28 110.59 118.81 -49.11
N ALA A 29 109.90 119.23 -50.18
CA ALA A 29 108.60 118.68 -50.55
C ALA A 29 108.67 117.17 -50.87
N ALA A 30 109.77 116.68 -51.44
CA ALA A 30 110.00 115.26 -51.67
C ALA A 30 110.30 114.50 -50.37
N GLN A 31 111.04 115.09 -49.42
CA GLN A 31 111.29 114.50 -48.10
C GLN A 31 110.00 114.43 -47.27
N TYR A 32 109.23 115.52 -47.18
CA TYR A 32 107.92 115.51 -46.54
C TYR A 32 106.94 114.57 -47.26
N GLY A 33 106.98 114.53 -48.60
CA GLY A 33 106.21 113.58 -49.39
C GLY A 33 106.56 112.12 -49.10
N LEU A 34 107.85 111.79 -48.97
CA LEU A 34 108.31 110.45 -48.60
C LEU A 34 107.91 110.08 -47.18
N ALA A 35 108.14 110.97 -46.20
CA ALA A 35 107.74 110.74 -44.81
C ALA A 35 106.22 110.53 -44.67
N VAL A 36 105.42 111.30 -45.42
CA VAL A 36 103.95 111.10 -45.49
C VAL A 36 103.59 109.80 -46.19
N LEU A 37 104.33 109.36 -47.22
CA LEU A 37 104.10 108.05 -47.86
C LEU A 37 104.48 106.87 -46.95
N GLU A 38 105.56 107.00 -46.17
CA GLU A 38 105.98 106.01 -45.16
C GLU A 38 104.96 105.94 -44.03
N GLU A 39 104.54 107.07 -43.45
CA GLU A 39 103.47 107.12 -42.44
C GLU A 39 102.14 106.57 -43.00
N ASN A 40 101.81 106.86 -44.26
CA ASN A 40 100.61 106.32 -44.93
C ASN A 40 100.70 104.79 -45.15
N ALA A 41 101.90 104.26 -45.42
CA ALA A 41 102.15 102.83 -45.55
C ALA A 41 102.06 102.12 -44.18
N ASP A 42 102.69 102.68 -43.15
CA ASP A 42 102.63 102.19 -41.76
C ASP A 42 101.19 102.21 -41.22
N LEU A 43 100.44 103.27 -41.50
CA LEU A 43 99.02 103.36 -41.15
C LEU A 43 98.21 102.30 -41.91
N LYS A 44 98.41 102.13 -43.22
CA LYS A 44 97.75 101.07 -44.00
C LYS A 44 98.04 99.66 -43.46
N GLN A 45 99.28 99.37 -43.07
CA GLN A 45 99.63 98.09 -42.48
C GLN A 45 98.89 97.89 -41.15
N LYS A 46 98.93 98.89 -40.24
CA LYS A 46 98.20 98.84 -38.97
C LYS A 46 96.68 98.70 -39.17
N TYR A 47 96.10 99.35 -40.18
CA TYR A 47 94.69 99.16 -40.53
C TYR A 47 94.40 97.74 -41.03
N ALA A 48 95.26 97.17 -41.89
CA ALA A 48 95.11 95.79 -42.37
C ALA A 48 95.28 94.75 -41.24
N ASP A 49 96.23 94.96 -40.33
CA ASP A 49 96.45 94.10 -39.16
C ASP A 49 95.23 94.16 -38.21
N LEU A 50 94.71 95.36 -37.91
CA LEU A 50 93.51 95.55 -37.10
C LEU A 50 92.23 95.02 -37.78
N GLU A 51 92.14 95.10 -39.11
CA GLU A 51 91.03 94.53 -39.88
C GLU A 51 91.09 92.99 -39.81
N SER A 52 92.27 92.39 -39.96
CA SER A 52 92.47 90.94 -39.81
C SER A 52 92.19 90.45 -38.38
N GLU A 53 92.60 91.19 -37.34
CA GLU A 53 92.27 90.88 -35.94
C GLU A 53 90.76 91.01 -35.68
N SER A 54 90.11 92.05 -36.23
CA SER A 54 88.66 92.25 -36.14
C SER A 54 87.85 91.16 -36.86
N GLU A 55 88.33 90.69 -38.01
CA GLU A 55 87.77 89.54 -38.72
C GLU A 55 87.98 88.23 -37.95
N GLY A 56 89.16 88.02 -37.38
CA GLY A 56 89.47 86.87 -36.51
C GLY A 56 88.55 86.81 -35.29
N LEU A 57 88.45 87.91 -34.53
CA LEU A 57 87.56 88.02 -33.37
C LEU A 57 86.08 87.85 -33.77
N ARG A 58 85.65 88.32 -34.95
CA ARG A 58 84.30 88.03 -35.48
C ARG A 58 84.09 86.54 -35.76
N ALA A 59 85.08 85.86 -36.32
CA ALA A 59 85.01 84.42 -36.60
C ALA A 59 84.95 83.60 -35.30
N GLU A 60 85.78 83.93 -34.31
CA GLU A 60 85.74 83.30 -32.97
C GLU A 60 84.42 83.58 -32.25
N LEU A 61 83.93 84.82 -32.24
CA LEU A 61 82.61 85.14 -31.69
C LEU A 61 81.49 84.36 -32.38
N LYS A 62 81.55 84.19 -33.71
CA LYS A 62 80.58 83.38 -34.44
C LYS A 62 80.65 81.91 -34.00
N GLN A 63 81.83 81.32 -33.95
CA GLN A 63 82.04 79.93 -33.51
C GLN A 63 81.56 79.70 -32.07
N MET A 64 81.84 80.64 -31.16
CA MET A 64 81.40 80.57 -29.76
C MET A 64 79.88 80.72 -29.63
N ASN A 65 79.24 81.56 -30.47
CA ASN A 65 77.77 81.64 -30.52
C ASN A 65 77.13 80.37 -31.08
N GLU A 66 77.72 79.76 -32.12
CA GLU A 66 77.27 78.47 -32.68
C GLU A 66 77.39 77.34 -31.64
N ALA A 67 78.55 77.21 -30.98
CA ALA A 67 78.76 76.23 -29.91
C ALA A 67 77.82 76.44 -28.71
N LEU A 68 77.51 77.70 -28.35
CA LEU A 68 76.54 78.03 -27.32
C LEU A 68 75.12 77.64 -27.74
N ALA A 69 74.73 77.91 -28.99
CA ALA A 69 73.43 77.51 -29.52
C ALA A 69 73.25 75.99 -29.56
N ASP A 70 74.27 75.25 -29.99
CA ASP A 70 74.30 73.79 -29.99
C ASP A 70 74.23 73.22 -28.57
N SER A 71 74.97 73.80 -27.62
CA SER A 71 74.91 73.42 -26.20
C SER A 71 73.51 73.66 -25.61
N GLN A 72 72.92 74.85 -25.83
CA GLN A 72 71.57 75.16 -25.37
C GLN A 72 70.51 74.25 -26.01
N SER A 73 70.66 73.91 -27.30
CA SER A 73 69.79 72.97 -28.01
C SER A 73 69.89 71.56 -27.45
N ASN A 74 71.11 71.06 -27.22
CA ASN A 74 71.36 69.75 -26.61
C ASN A 74 70.83 69.68 -25.17
N HIS A 75 70.99 70.73 -24.37
CA HIS A 75 70.43 70.80 -23.01
C HIS A 75 68.89 70.79 -23.04
N LYS A 76 68.25 71.55 -23.93
CA LYS A 76 66.78 71.52 -24.11
C LYS A 76 66.27 70.14 -24.52
N ARG A 77 66.94 69.48 -25.47
CA ARG A 77 66.59 68.11 -25.89
C ARG A 77 66.76 67.12 -24.72
N THR A 78 67.89 67.16 -24.02
CA THR A 78 68.16 66.26 -22.88
C THR A 78 67.17 66.44 -21.74
N ALA A 79 66.74 67.69 -21.48
CA ALA A 79 65.67 67.98 -20.51
C ALA A 79 64.33 67.38 -20.95
N ALA A 80 63.92 67.59 -22.21
CA ALA A 80 62.68 67.02 -22.76
C ALA A 80 62.70 65.48 -22.81
N ASP A 81 63.84 64.86 -23.14
CA ASP A 81 64.04 63.41 -23.09
C ASP A 81 63.96 62.88 -21.64
N GLY A 82 64.38 63.68 -20.66
CA GLY A 82 64.20 63.42 -19.22
C GLY A 82 62.74 63.49 -18.79
N GLU A 83 62.05 64.60 -19.09
CA GLU A 83 60.64 64.83 -18.79
C GLU A 83 59.74 63.74 -19.40
N THR A 84 59.95 63.40 -20.68
CA THR A 84 59.19 62.34 -21.36
C THR A 84 59.47 60.95 -20.77
N ARG A 85 60.70 60.65 -20.38
CA ARG A 85 61.04 59.41 -19.67
C ARG A 85 60.34 59.32 -18.31
N GLU A 86 60.33 60.40 -17.53
CA GLU A 86 59.62 60.45 -16.25
C GLU A 86 58.10 60.30 -16.44
N GLU A 87 57.52 60.96 -17.44
CA GLU A 87 56.10 60.83 -17.78
C GLU A 87 55.73 59.39 -18.19
N ILE A 88 56.57 58.71 -18.96
CA ILE A 88 56.39 57.28 -19.32
C ILE A 88 56.43 56.40 -18.07
N LEU A 89 57.39 56.61 -17.17
CA LEU A 89 57.50 55.84 -15.92
C LEU A 89 56.28 56.05 -15.01
N LEU A 90 55.80 57.30 -14.88
CA LEU A 90 54.58 57.62 -14.12
C LEU A 90 53.32 57.00 -14.73
N LYS A 91 53.20 56.98 -16.06
CA LYS A 91 52.12 56.26 -16.76
C LYS A 91 52.21 54.75 -16.54
N GLU A 92 53.42 54.19 -16.51
CA GLU A 92 53.63 52.76 -16.25
C GLU A 92 53.29 52.38 -14.80
N THR A 93 53.69 53.18 -13.81
CA THR A 93 53.33 52.95 -12.40
C THR A 93 51.83 53.08 -12.18
N ALA A 94 51.19 54.13 -12.70
CA ALA A 94 49.74 54.29 -12.62
C ALA A 94 48.98 53.13 -13.30
N SER A 95 49.47 52.63 -14.45
CA SER A 95 48.90 51.46 -15.11
C SER A 95 49.05 50.17 -14.29
N LYS A 96 50.19 49.98 -13.62
CA LYS A 96 50.42 48.83 -12.71
C LYS A 96 49.53 48.91 -11.48
N GLU A 97 49.43 50.07 -10.85
CA GLU A 97 48.56 50.32 -9.69
C GLU A 97 47.10 50.08 -10.04
N ALA A 98 46.60 50.61 -11.16
CA ALA A 98 45.23 50.37 -11.62
C ALA A 98 44.92 48.88 -11.84
N LYS A 99 45.87 48.11 -12.39
CA LYS A 99 45.73 46.64 -12.55
C LYS A 99 45.71 45.90 -11.21
N LEU A 100 46.54 46.32 -10.26
CA LEU A 100 46.57 45.73 -8.91
C LEU A 100 45.30 46.04 -8.14
N ILE A 101 44.79 47.27 -8.21
CA ILE A 101 43.51 47.68 -7.61
C ILE A 101 42.36 46.85 -8.21
N ALA A 102 42.27 46.76 -9.54
CA ALA A 102 41.26 45.95 -10.20
C ALA A 102 41.30 44.47 -9.76
N LYS A 103 42.49 43.88 -9.59
CA LYS A 103 42.60 42.49 -9.08
C LYS A 103 42.25 42.36 -7.60
N ILE A 104 42.54 43.37 -6.78
CA ILE A 104 42.10 43.42 -5.37
C ILE A 104 40.57 43.46 -5.31
N ASP A 105 39.91 44.29 -6.13
CA ASP A 105 38.45 44.41 -6.16
C ASP A 105 37.78 43.12 -6.65
N GLU A 106 38.33 42.46 -7.68
CA GLU A 106 37.89 41.15 -8.16
C GLU A 106 37.97 40.10 -7.04
N LEU A 107 39.12 39.95 -6.37
CA LEU A 107 39.32 39.00 -5.28
C LEU A 107 38.44 39.33 -4.05
N GLN A 108 38.18 40.60 -3.76
CA GLN A 108 37.22 40.99 -2.72
C GLN A 108 35.77 40.64 -3.11
N GLY A 109 35.42 40.74 -4.39
CA GLY A 109 34.14 40.31 -4.95
C GLY A 109 33.95 38.80 -4.81
N GLU A 110 34.90 38.01 -5.29
CA GLU A 110 34.94 36.54 -5.15
C GLU A 110 34.82 36.13 -3.68
N LEU A 111 35.58 36.75 -2.77
CA LEU A 111 35.56 36.44 -1.35
C LEU A 111 34.19 36.74 -0.70
N LYS A 112 33.53 37.84 -1.09
CA LYS A 112 32.15 38.15 -0.66
C LYS A 112 31.15 37.13 -1.20
N GLN A 113 31.29 36.71 -2.45
CA GLN A 113 30.42 35.72 -3.11
C GLN A 113 30.58 34.31 -2.51
N ILE A 114 31.81 33.88 -2.23
CA ILE A 114 32.08 32.59 -1.56
C ILE A 114 31.51 32.59 -0.14
N LYS A 115 31.61 33.71 0.59
CA LYS A 115 30.99 33.84 1.92
C LYS A 115 29.47 33.71 1.88
N SER A 116 28.77 34.36 0.94
CA SER A 116 27.31 34.24 0.84
C SER A 116 26.88 32.85 0.37
N PHE A 117 27.63 32.22 -0.54
CA PHE A 117 27.40 30.83 -0.92
C PHE A 117 27.57 29.86 0.26
N LEU A 118 28.60 30.06 1.10
CA LEU A 118 28.84 29.26 2.30
C LEU A 118 27.71 29.41 3.33
N THR A 119 27.23 30.63 3.59
CA THR A 119 26.10 30.85 4.52
C THR A 119 24.81 30.21 4.01
N ASN A 120 24.52 30.33 2.71
CA ASN A 120 23.34 29.71 2.10
C ASN A 120 23.41 28.18 2.12
N THR A 121 24.60 27.63 1.91
CA THR A 121 24.84 26.18 1.99
C THR A 121 24.74 25.68 3.44
N SER A 122 25.16 26.48 4.44
CA SER A 122 24.99 26.12 5.86
C SER A 122 23.52 26.07 6.26
N SER A 123 22.74 27.10 5.93
CA SER A 123 21.32 27.17 6.30
C SER A 123 20.50 26.09 5.58
N GLU A 124 20.82 25.75 4.34
CA GLU A 124 20.19 24.62 3.63
C GLU A 124 20.56 23.26 4.26
N ASN A 125 21.82 23.07 4.67
CA ASN A 125 22.21 21.87 5.42
C ASN A 125 21.49 21.78 6.77
N GLU A 126 21.33 22.88 7.50
CA GLU A 126 20.56 22.93 8.75
C GLU A 126 19.08 22.57 8.50
N ARG A 127 18.46 23.10 7.44
CA ARG A 127 17.09 22.78 7.02
C ARG A 127 16.92 21.30 6.65
N LEU A 128 17.86 20.74 5.90
CA LEU A 128 17.86 19.32 5.54
C LEU A 128 18.07 18.42 6.77
N ASN A 129 18.94 18.80 7.71
CA ASN A 129 19.12 18.09 8.97
C ASN A 129 17.82 18.09 9.81
N LEU A 130 17.08 19.20 9.87
CA LEU A 130 15.78 19.25 10.53
C LEU A 130 14.76 18.31 9.85
N CYS A 131 14.72 18.27 8.52
CA CYS A 131 13.86 17.35 7.76
C CYS A 131 14.20 15.87 8.04
N ILE A 132 15.50 15.54 8.10
CA ILE A 132 15.98 14.20 8.48
C ILE A 132 15.57 13.88 9.92
N GLN A 133 15.62 14.84 10.85
CA GLN A 133 15.17 14.63 12.23
C GLN A 133 13.66 14.42 12.35
N THR A 134 12.83 15.11 11.55
CA THR A 134 11.37 14.87 11.54
C THR A 134 11.05 13.50 10.95
N MET A 135 11.61 13.16 9.77
CA MET A 135 11.44 11.84 9.15
C MET A 135 11.85 10.69 10.08
N ASN A 136 12.94 10.85 10.85
CA ASN A 136 13.36 9.85 11.83
C ASN A 136 12.37 9.70 13.01
N LYS A 137 11.71 10.78 13.45
CA LYS A 137 10.67 10.71 14.49
C LYS A 137 9.43 10.00 13.97
N ASP A 138 9.01 10.32 12.75
CA ASP A 138 7.85 9.71 12.09
C ASP A 138 8.10 8.22 11.85
N TYR A 139 9.29 7.85 11.37
CA TYR A 139 9.73 6.45 11.25
C TYR A 139 9.68 5.69 12.59
N GLN A 140 10.16 6.31 13.68
CA GLN A 140 10.08 5.72 15.01
C GLN A 140 8.64 5.59 15.55
N ALA A 141 7.72 6.48 15.15
CA ALA A 141 6.30 6.36 15.47
C ALA A 141 5.67 5.18 14.72
N ILE A 142 5.92 5.07 13.42
CA ILE A 142 5.42 4.00 12.55
C ILE A 142 5.95 2.62 13.02
N GLU A 143 7.22 2.48 13.40
CA GLU A 143 7.71 1.19 13.94
C GLU A 143 7.09 0.82 15.30
N LYS A 144 6.69 1.80 16.12
CA LYS A 144 5.94 1.54 17.37
C LYS A 144 4.52 1.06 17.09
N GLU A 145 3.80 1.73 16.19
CA GLU A 145 2.45 1.33 15.76
C GLU A 145 2.48 -0.08 15.11
N LYS A 146 3.44 -0.32 14.22
CA LYS A 146 3.70 -1.64 13.63
C LYS A 146 4.08 -2.71 14.65
N ALA A 147 4.68 -2.36 15.79
CA ALA A 147 4.89 -3.30 16.90
C ALA A 147 3.56 -3.60 17.62
N GLN A 148 2.79 -2.57 17.96
CA GLN A 148 1.47 -2.69 18.61
C GLN A 148 0.51 -3.55 17.78
N LEU A 149 0.33 -3.25 16.49
CA LEU A 149 -0.52 -4.01 15.57
C LEU A 149 -0.07 -5.48 15.42
N ARG A 150 1.24 -5.77 15.52
CA ARG A 150 1.75 -7.15 15.54
C ARG A 150 1.39 -7.89 16.83
N ASP A 151 1.34 -7.21 17.96
CA ASP A 151 0.96 -7.81 19.24
C ASP A 151 -0.55 -7.97 19.38
N GLU A 152 -1.35 -7.00 18.92
CA GLU A 152 -2.80 -7.13 18.75
C GLU A 152 -3.16 -8.32 17.85
N MET A 153 -2.48 -8.48 16.71
CA MET A 153 -2.69 -9.62 15.82
C MET A 153 -2.40 -10.97 16.50
N LYS A 154 -1.36 -11.05 17.36
CA LYS A 154 -1.10 -12.26 18.16
C LYS A 154 -2.23 -12.51 19.16
N GLN A 155 -2.70 -11.47 19.85
CA GLN A 155 -3.81 -11.59 20.80
C GLN A 155 -5.13 -12.00 20.14
N CYS A 156 -5.42 -11.50 18.93
CA CYS A 156 -6.54 -11.96 18.11
C CYS A 156 -6.41 -13.45 17.77
N LYS A 157 -5.25 -13.91 17.30
CA LYS A 157 -5.02 -15.34 16.98
C LYS A 157 -5.14 -16.24 18.21
N VAL A 158 -4.70 -15.80 19.39
CA VAL A 158 -4.86 -16.57 20.64
C VAL A 158 -6.33 -16.65 21.05
N ARG A 159 -7.12 -15.57 20.89
CA ARG A 159 -8.57 -15.60 21.14
C ARG A 159 -9.32 -16.48 20.15
N GLU A 160 -8.99 -16.37 18.87
CA GLU A 160 -9.55 -17.22 17.80
C GLU A 160 -9.26 -18.71 18.06
N MET A 161 -8.02 -19.05 18.42
CA MET A 161 -7.66 -20.43 18.79
C MET A 161 -8.43 -20.93 20.01
N ARG A 162 -8.62 -20.10 21.05
CA ARG A 162 -9.46 -20.46 22.19
C ARG A 162 -10.90 -20.72 21.77
N HIS A 163 -11.52 -19.82 20.99
CA HIS A 163 -12.89 -20.01 20.55
C HIS A 163 -13.06 -21.27 19.70
N LEU A 164 -12.10 -21.61 18.84
CA LEU A 164 -12.11 -22.88 18.09
C LEU A 164 -12.01 -24.10 19.01
N GLN A 165 -11.24 -24.02 20.10
CA GLN A 165 -11.22 -25.06 21.13
C GLN A 165 -12.58 -25.16 21.85
N ASP A 166 -13.12 -24.02 22.31
CA ASP A 166 -14.43 -23.97 22.99
C ASP A 166 -15.54 -24.57 22.09
N PHE A 167 -15.52 -24.29 20.78
CA PHE A 167 -16.44 -24.91 19.81
C PHE A 167 -16.24 -26.42 19.66
N SER A 168 -15.01 -26.91 19.60
CA SER A 168 -14.73 -28.35 19.52
C SER A 168 -15.22 -29.09 20.77
N GLU A 169 -15.05 -28.50 21.96
CA GLU A 169 -15.55 -29.08 23.22
C GLU A 169 -17.09 -29.16 23.22
N LEU A 170 -17.78 -28.12 22.74
CA LEU A 170 -19.24 -28.11 22.59
C LEU A 170 -19.76 -29.09 21.51
N GLU A 171 -19.00 -29.29 20.42
CA GLU A 171 -19.32 -30.30 19.40
C GLU A 171 -19.22 -31.73 19.97
N ASP A 172 -18.17 -32.02 20.75
CA ASP A 172 -18.00 -33.31 21.44
C ASP A 172 -19.10 -33.57 22.48
N GLU A 173 -19.49 -32.55 23.26
CA GLU A 173 -20.64 -32.62 24.18
C GLU A 173 -21.95 -32.92 23.44
N ASN A 174 -22.22 -32.23 22.32
CA ASN A 174 -23.41 -32.45 21.50
C ASN A 174 -23.45 -33.88 20.92
N ILE A 175 -22.32 -34.35 20.38
CA ILE A 175 -22.16 -35.74 19.90
C ILE A 175 -22.41 -36.75 21.04
N SER A 176 -21.93 -36.47 22.25
CA SER A 176 -22.17 -37.30 23.45
C SER A 176 -23.66 -37.35 23.81
N LEU A 177 -24.35 -36.21 23.81
CA LEU A 177 -25.79 -36.13 24.07
C LEU A 177 -26.61 -36.86 22.99
N LEU A 178 -26.26 -36.70 21.71
CA LEU A 178 -26.92 -37.41 20.60
C LEU A 178 -26.75 -38.94 20.68
N LYS A 179 -25.60 -39.42 21.15
CA LYS A 179 -25.36 -40.85 21.45
C LYS A 179 -26.26 -41.32 22.60
N GLN A 180 -26.35 -40.56 23.69
CA GLN A 180 -27.22 -40.89 24.83
C GLN A 180 -28.71 -40.91 24.41
N VAL A 181 -29.16 -39.95 23.62
CA VAL A 181 -30.54 -39.92 23.08
C VAL A 181 -30.81 -41.11 22.16
N SER A 182 -29.84 -41.50 21.33
CA SER A 182 -29.98 -42.70 20.48
C SER A 182 -30.10 -43.98 21.31
N PHE A 183 -29.25 -44.16 22.32
CA PHE A 183 -29.31 -45.30 23.25
C PHE A 183 -30.62 -45.36 24.04
N LEU A 184 -31.14 -44.21 24.50
CA LEU A 184 -32.44 -44.16 25.17
C LEU A 184 -33.61 -44.55 24.23
N LYS A 185 -33.54 -44.21 22.94
CA LYS A 185 -34.53 -44.63 21.93
C LYS A 185 -34.45 -46.14 21.65
N GLU A 186 -33.25 -46.70 21.60
CA GLU A 186 -33.03 -48.15 21.45
C GLU A 186 -33.65 -48.92 22.62
N ASN A 187 -33.28 -48.54 23.87
CA ASN A 187 -33.87 -49.11 25.08
C ASN A 187 -35.40 -48.94 25.16
N GLN A 188 -35.95 -47.84 24.63
CA GLN A 188 -37.40 -47.63 24.57
C GLN A 188 -38.09 -48.63 23.62
N VAL A 189 -37.47 -48.95 22.49
CA VAL A 189 -37.97 -49.97 21.55
C VAL A 189 -37.88 -51.37 22.17
N GLU A 190 -36.77 -51.69 22.85
CA GLU A 190 -36.62 -52.96 23.58
C GLU A 190 -37.69 -53.11 24.68
N TYR A 191 -37.93 -52.05 25.46
CA TYR A 191 -38.95 -52.06 26.52
C TYR A 191 -40.37 -52.29 25.98
N GLU A 192 -40.75 -51.60 24.89
CA GLU A 192 -42.06 -51.85 24.26
C GLU A 192 -42.13 -53.27 23.66
N GLY A 193 -41.02 -53.81 23.13
CA GLY A 193 -40.91 -55.20 22.71
C GLY A 193 -41.19 -56.21 23.84
N LEU A 194 -40.49 -56.08 24.97
CA LEU A 194 -40.68 -56.91 26.17
C LEU A 194 -42.10 -56.78 26.74
N LYS A 195 -42.70 -55.58 26.68
CA LYS A 195 -44.07 -55.31 27.10
C LYS A 195 -45.11 -55.96 26.17
N HIS A 196 -44.83 -56.10 24.88
CA HIS A 196 -45.66 -56.88 23.96
C HIS A 196 -45.51 -58.38 24.21
N GLU A 197 -44.29 -58.88 24.47
CA GLU A 197 -44.06 -60.28 24.83
C GLU A 197 -44.76 -60.66 26.14
N LEU A 198 -44.66 -59.82 27.17
CA LEU A 198 -45.34 -60.01 28.45
C LEU A 198 -46.85 -60.15 28.27
N LYS A 199 -47.48 -59.26 27.49
CA LYS A 199 -48.92 -59.34 27.18
C LYS A 199 -49.29 -60.63 26.45
N SER A 200 -48.50 -61.05 25.47
CA SER A 200 -48.72 -62.33 24.78
C SER A 200 -48.66 -63.51 25.76
N LYS A 201 -47.83 -63.44 26.81
CA LYS A 201 -47.78 -64.45 27.88
C LYS A 201 -48.92 -64.33 28.89
N GLU A 202 -49.40 -63.13 29.18
CA GLU A 202 -50.62 -62.92 29.97
C GLU A 202 -51.86 -63.51 29.25
N GLU A 203 -51.99 -63.30 27.94
CA GLU A 203 -53.04 -63.89 27.10
C GLU A 203 -52.94 -65.43 27.02
N GLU A 204 -51.73 -65.99 26.85
CA GLU A 204 -51.51 -67.45 26.92
C GLU A 204 -51.92 -68.03 28.29
N LEU A 205 -51.61 -67.33 29.39
CA LEU A 205 -52.00 -67.73 30.74
C LEU A 205 -53.51 -67.65 30.97
N GLU A 206 -54.19 -66.62 30.45
CA GLU A 206 -55.65 -66.49 30.53
C GLU A 206 -56.36 -67.64 29.79
N ILE A 207 -55.88 -68.01 28.60
CA ILE A 207 -56.40 -69.16 27.84
C ILE A 207 -56.19 -70.47 28.62
N LEU A 208 -55.00 -70.68 29.21
CA LEU A 208 -54.71 -71.88 30.00
C LEU A 208 -55.55 -71.93 31.28
N ASN A 209 -55.77 -70.80 31.96
CA ASN A 209 -56.68 -70.73 33.11
C ASN A 209 -58.12 -71.05 32.71
N GLY A 210 -58.61 -70.52 31.59
CA GLY A 210 -59.95 -70.87 31.06
C GLY A 210 -60.10 -72.35 30.71
N GLN A 211 -59.04 -73.00 30.23
CA GLN A 211 -59.00 -74.46 30.03
C GLN A 211 -59.06 -75.22 31.36
N ILE A 212 -58.35 -74.75 32.39
CA ILE A 212 -58.40 -75.34 33.73
C ILE A 212 -59.80 -75.19 34.34
N ASP A 213 -60.42 -74.01 34.25
CA ASP A 213 -61.77 -73.77 34.76
C ASP A 213 -62.82 -74.67 34.09
N GLU A 214 -62.72 -74.90 32.78
CA GLU A 214 -63.63 -75.79 32.08
C GLU A 214 -63.38 -77.28 32.43
N LEU A 215 -62.13 -77.68 32.63
CA LEU A 215 -61.79 -79.01 33.16
C LEU A 215 -62.32 -79.21 34.58
N VAL A 216 -62.31 -78.17 35.42
CA VAL A 216 -62.92 -78.18 36.76
C VAL A 216 -64.44 -78.34 36.65
N ARG A 217 -65.12 -77.57 35.78
CA ARG A 217 -66.58 -77.76 35.57
C ARG A 217 -66.94 -79.15 35.05
N LEU A 218 -66.19 -79.68 34.09
CA LEU A 218 -66.41 -81.03 33.57
C LEU A 218 -66.19 -82.10 34.65
N LYS A 219 -65.19 -81.90 35.53
CA LYS A 219 -64.98 -82.72 36.71
C LYS A 219 -66.18 -82.63 37.66
N ASP A 220 -66.62 -81.42 38.04
CA ASP A 220 -67.76 -81.22 38.96
C ASP A 220 -69.05 -81.84 38.41
N ILE A 221 -69.31 -81.74 37.10
CA ILE A 221 -70.44 -82.43 36.43
C ILE A 221 -70.27 -83.95 36.50
N SER A 222 -69.07 -84.48 36.27
CA SER A 222 -68.81 -85.93 36.35
C SER A 222 -68.92 -86.48 37.77
N GLU A 223 -68.56 -85.69 38.77
CA GLU A 223 -68.74 -86.01 40.19
C GLU A 223 -70.23 -85.95 40.57
N GLY A 224 -70.97 -84.94 40.10
CA GLY A 224 -72.43 -84.87 40.26
C GLY A 224 -73.16 -86.06 39.63
N HIS A 225 -72.84 -86.45 38.39
CA HIS A 225 -73.39 -87.66 37.77
C HIS A 225 -73.04 -88.95 38.54
N LEU A 226 -71.85 -89.02 39.15
CA LEU A 226 -71.46 -90.13 40.01
C LEU A 226 -72.31 -90.16 41.29
N GLU A 227 -72.54 -89.01 41.93
CA GLU A 227 -73.40 -88.87 43.11
C GLU A 227 -74.86 -89.25 42.79
N GLU A 228 -75.42 -88.77 41.67
CA GLU A 228 -76.76 -89.13 41.20
C GLU A 228 -76.90 -90.64 40.93
N ALA A 229 -75.90 -91.26 40.30
CA ALA A 229 -75.88 -92.70 40.07
C ALA A 229 -75.77 -93.50 41.39
N LEU A 230 -74.99 -93.01 42.36
CA LEU A 230 -74.88 -93.64 43.68
C LEU A 230 -76.18 -93.52 44.49
N GLU A 231 -76.87 -92.38 44.44
CA GLU A 231 -78.17 -92.20 45.10
C GLU A 231 -79.28 -92.98 44.39
N SER A 232 -79.25 -93.08 43.05
CA SER A 232 -80.13 -93.97 42.28
C SER A 232 -79.91 -95.44 42.69
N LEU A 233 -78.66 -95.93 42.76
CA LEU A 233 -78.35 -97.27 43.25
C LEU A 233 -78.77 -97.49 44.71
N LYS A 234 -78.72 -96.44 45.55
CA LYS A 234 -79.19 -96.49 46.94
C LYS A 234 -80.71 -96.58 47.02
N THR A 235 -81.45 -95.78 46.27
CA THR A 235 -82.92 -95.85 46.20
C THR A 235 -83.41 -97.16 45.57
N GLU A 236 -82.77 -97.67 44.52
CA GLU A 236 -83.02 -99.01 43.97
C GLU A 236 -82.73 -100.12 45.00
N ARG A 237 -81.67 -99.98 45.80
CA ARG A 237 -81.36 -100.92 46.90
C ARG A 237 -82.41 -100.84 48.01
N GLU A 238 -82.90 -99.65 48.34
CA GLU A 238 -83.98 -99.42 49.31
C GLU A 238 -85.30 -100.02 48.80
N GLN A 239 -85.70 -99.74 47.56
CA GLN A 239 -86.86 -100.37 46.89
C GLN A 239 -86.72 -101.90 46.84
N LYS A 240 -85.55 -102.44 46.47
CA LYS A 240 -85.28 -103.89 46.47
C LYS A 240 -85.34 -104.49 47.87
N ASN A 241 -84.96 -103.74 48.90
CA ASN A 241 -85.12 -104.16 50.29
C ASN A 241 -86.58 -104.07 50.75
N GLU A 242 -87.35 -103.09 50.29
CA GLU A 242 -88.79 -102.94 50.51
C GLU A 242 -89.54 -104.12 49.88
N LEU A 243 -89.33 -104.37 48.58
CA LEU A 243 -89.86 -105.52 47.85
C LEU A 243 -89.41 -106.85 48.46
N ARG A 244 -88.18 -106.96 49.00
CA ARG A 244 -87.75 -108.14 49.78
C ARG A 244 -88.47 -108.26 51.12
N ARG A 245 -88.83 -107.16 51.76
CA ARG A 245 -89.61 -107.13 53.01
C ARG A 245 -91.06 -107.54 52.74
N GLU A 246 -91.64 -107.08 51.65
CA GLU A 246 -92.95 -107.50 51.14
C GLU A 246 -92.93 -108.98 50.73
N LEU A 247 -91.96 -109.42 49.93
CA LEU A 247 -91.76 -110.84 49.60
C LEU A 247 -91.54 -111.69 50.86
N SER A 248 -90.81 -111.19 51.86
CA SER A 248 -90.66 -111.89 53.15
C SER A 248 -92.00 -111.95 53.91
N GLY A 249 -92.84 -110.91 53.82
CA GLY A 249 -94.19 -110.90 54.38
C GLY A 249 -95.17 -111.83 53.64
N PHE A 250 -95.05 -111.97 52.32
CA PHE A 250 -95.79 -112.95 51.53
C PHE A 250 -95.28 -114.39 51.76
N LEU A 251 -93.96 -114.59 51.87
CA LEU A 251 -93.33 -115.87 52.26
C LEU A 251 -93.59 -116.25 53.73
N GLN A 252 -94.06 -115.29 54.54
CA GLN A 252 -94.57 -115.57 55.89
C GLN A 252 -96.01 -116.12 55.87
N TYR A 253 -96.66 -116.15 54.70
CA TYR A 253 -97.98 -116.75 54.48
C TYR A 253 -98.02 -117.94 53.50
N ASP A 254 -97.00 -118.17 52.68
CA ASP A 254 -96.83 -119.46 51.99
C ASP A 254 -95.36 -119.88 51.84
N SER A 255 -95.12 -121.18 52.05
CA SER A 255 -93.80 -121.83 52.04
C SER A 255 -93.51 -122.53 50.70
N ILE A 256 -92.29 -123.08 50.55
CA ILE A 256 -91.70 -123.72 49.35
C ILE A 256 -91.15 -122.68 48.34
N GLY A 257 -89.94 -122.82 47.75
CA GLY A 257 -88.90 -123.83 47.87
C GLY A 257 -87.65 -123.50 47.02
N ASN A 258 -86.60 -124.32 47.11
CA ASN A 258 -85.29 -124.15 46.45
C ASN A 258 -85.32 -123.87 44.93
N LEU A 259 -84.30 -123.14 44.43
CA LEU A 259 -83.41 -123.63 43.37
C LEU A 259 -82.12 -122.78 43.22
N GLN A 260 -80.98 -123.45 43.02
CA GLN A 260 -79.71 -122.86 42.58
C GLN A 260 -79.71 -122.70 41.06
N VAL A 261 -79.14 -121.61 40.53
CA VAL A 261 -78.50 -121.59 39.19
C VAL A 261 -77.32 -120.60 39.22
N ASN A 262 -76.10 -121.09 38.97
CA ASN A 262 -74.99 -120.29 38.41
C ASN A 262 -75.17 -120.26 36.89
N PHE A 263 -74.84 -119.15 36.23
CA PHE A 263 -74.27 -119.19 34.87
C PHE A 263 -73.32 -118.01 34.67
N ASP A 264 -72.12 -118.35 34.15
CA ASP A 264 -71.13 -117.44 33.57
C ASP A 264 -71.44 -117.22 32.06
N ASP A 265 -70.50 -116.54 31.39
CA ASP A 265 -70.34 -116.38 29.93
C ASP A 265 -71.35 -115.43 29.25
N GLU A 266 -71.07 -114.78 28.12
CA GLU A 266 -69.91 -114.31 27.32
C GLU A 266 -70.59 -113.71 26.04
N PHE A 267 -69.82 -113.21 25.07
CA PHE A 267 -70.24 -112.53 23.82
C PHE A 267 -70.70 -111.06 23.98
N ASP A 268 -70.09 -110.05 23.34
CA ASP A 268 -69.48 -109.88 22.00
C ASP A 268 -70.44 -109.43 20.89
N SER A 269 -69.89 -108.61 20.00
CA SER A 269 -70.34 -108.21 18.67
C SER A 269 -71.49 -107.19 18.56
N GLY A 270 -71.20 -106.08 17.86
CA GLY A 270 -72.21 -105.51 16.96
C GLY A 270 -72.00 -104.10 16.45
N TYR A 271 -71.35 -103.96 15.27
CA TYR A 271 -71.63 -102.99 14.19
C TYR A 271 -71.96 -101.51 14.52
N ASN A 272 -71.19 -100.50 14.10
CA ASN A 272 -70.67 -100.14 12.76
C ASN A 272 -71.72 -99.64 11.74
N GLY A 273 -71.48 -98.41 11.26
CA GLY A 273 -72.17 -97.65 10.22
C GLY A 273 -71.74 -96.17 10.37
N GLY A 274 -71.06 -95.49 9.45
CA GLY A 274 -71.00 -95.67 8.00
C GLY A 274 -72.18 -94.94 7.35
N GLY A 275 -72.02 -93.87 6.57
CA GLY A 275 -70.83 -93.11 6.15
C GLY A 275 -71.21 -92.17 4.98
N LEU A 276 -70.33 -91.26 4.55
CA LEU A 276 -70.24 -90.61 3.20
C LEU A 276 -69.05 -89.60 3.29
N SER A 277 -67.94 -89.72 2.56
CA SER A 277 -67.73 -89.42 1.13
C SER A 277 -68.26 -88.04 0.68
N LYS A 278 -67.58 -87.22 -0.13
CA LYS A 278 -66.21 -87.05 -0.67
C LYS A 278 -66.37 -86.01 -1.82
N MET A 279 -65.46 -85.05 -1.99
CA MET A 279 -65.16 -84.23 -3.21
C MET A 279 -64.36 -83.01 -2.69
N HIS A 280 -63.03 -82.89 -2.78
CA HIS A 280 -62.09 -82.86 -3.92
C HIS A 280 -62.06 -81.50 -4.66
N GLY A 281 -60.86 -80.92 -4.81
CA GLY A 281 -60.62 -79.61 -5.43
C GLY A 281 -59.22 -79.05 -5.13
N GLU A 282 -58.35 -79.01 -6.14
CA GLU A 282 -56.97 -78.49 -6.13
C GLU A 282 -56.87 -77.29 -7.12
N VAL A 283 -55.82 -76.47 -7.24
CA VAL A 283 -54.38 -76.51 -6.87
C VAL A 283 -53.95 -75.04 -6.54
N LEU A 284 -52.81 -74.71 -5.90
CA LEU A 284 -51.51 -74.39 -6.56
C LEU A 284 -50.46 -73.86 -5.53
N MET A 285 -49.28 -74.51 -5.49
CA MET A 285 -47.89 -73.97 -5.51
C MET A 285 -47.41 -72.85 -4.54
N SER A 286 -46.14 -72.74 -4.12
CA SER A 286 -45.01 -73.69 -3.89
C SER A 286 -43.82 -72.91 -3.29
N THR A 287 -43.02 -73.54 -2.42
CA THR A 287 -41.81 -72.95 -1.79
C THR A 287 -40.52 -73.18 -2.62
N PRO A 288 -39.42 -72.46 -2.36
CA PRO A 288 -38.29 -72.31 -3.31
C PRO A 288 -37.24 -73.43 -3.22
N ARG A 289 -36.41 -73.56 -4.28
CA ARG A 289 -35.20 -74.42 -4.30
C ARG A 289 -34.00 -73.73 -4.96
N SER A 290 -32.83 -74.03 -4.42
CA SER A 290 -31.49 -73.63 -4.87
C SER A 290 -30.79 -74.74 -5.64
N SER A 291 -30.04 -74.38 -6.70
CA SER A 291 -28.80 -75.04 -7.19
C SER A 291 -28.37 -74.32 -8.50
N GLU A 292 -27.33 -73.49 -8.49
CA GLU A 292 -25.94 -73.88 -8.81
C GLU A 292 -25.70 -74.37 -10.25
N ILE A 293 -25.00 -73.54 -11.05
CA ILE A 293 -24.18 -73.96 -12.19
C ILE A 293 -22.85 -73.18 -12.11
N PHE A 294 -21.73 -73.89 -12.12
CA PHE A 294 -20.37 -73.36 -11.98
C PHE A 294 -19.69 -73.13 -13.34
N HIS A 295 -18.92 -72.03 -13.46
CA HIS A 295 -17.64 -72.02 -14.21
C HIS A 295 -16.68 -70.97 -13.59
N PRO A 296 -15.35 -71.25 -13.49
CA PRO A 296 -14.43 -70.42 -12.70
C PRO A 296 -13.60 -69.42 -13.53
N GLY A 297 -13.34 -68.22 -13.00
CA GLY A 297 -12.44 -67.22 -13.59
C GLY A 297 -12.40 -65.90 -12.79
N PRO A 298 -11.28 -65.16 -12.75
CA PRO A 298 -10.99 -64.21 -11.65
C PRO A 298 -11.67 -62.84 -11.82
N LYS A 299 -12.46 -62.41 -10.80
CA LYS A 299 -13.07 -61.06 -10.75
C LYS A 299 -12.97 -60.29 -9.43
N LEU A 300 -12.44 -60.88 -8.34
CA LEU A 300 -12.39 -60.21 -7.02
C LEU A 300 -11.58 -58.89 -6.98
N ALA A 301 -10.68 -58.65 -7.93
CA ALA A 301 -9.95 -57.39 -8.05
C ALA A 301 -10.70 -56.30 -8.85
N SER A 302 -11.73 -56.68 -9.63
CA SER A 302 -12.51 -55.76 -10.45
C SER A 302 -13.72 -55.22 -9.70
N ASP A 303 -14.42 -56.08 -8.94
CA ASP A 303 -15.64 -55.66 -8.22
C ASP A 303 -15.32 -54.63 -7.12
N LEU A 304 -14.28 -54.82 -6.29
CA LEU A 304 -13.99 -53.85 -5.20
C LEU A 304 -13.78 -52.41 -5.69
N PHE A 305 -13.08 -52.22 -6.81
CA PHE A 305 -12.84 -50.89 -7.39
C PHE A 305 -14.09 -50.36 -8.10
N THR A 306 -14.90 -51.23 -8.70
CA THR A 306 -16.14 -50.87 -9.39
C THR A 306 -17.26 -50.58 -8.40
N GLU A 307 -17.29 -51.22 -7.23
CA GLU A 307 -18.30 -51.11 -6.19
C GLU A 307 -18.07 -49.91 -5.26
N LEU A 308 -16.81 -49.63 -4.89
CA LEU A 308 -16.47 -48.35 -4.25
C LEU A 308 -16.75 -47.17 -5.18
N SER A 309 -16.33 -47.26 -6.46
CA SER A 309 -16.58 -46.17 -7.40
C SER A 309 -18.06 -46.04 -7.80
N LEU A 310 -18.84 -47.14 -7.91
CA LEU A 310 -20.30 -47.02 -8.13
C LEU A 310 -20.97 -46.35 -6.94
N THR A 311 -20.64 -46.73 -5.70
CA THR A 311 -21.29 -46.15 -4.52
C THR A 311 -20.91 -44.68 -4.32
N GLU A 312 -19.67 -44.29 -4.64
CA GLU A 312 -19.24 -42.89 -4.65
C GLU A 312 -19.91 -42.09 -5.79
N ILE A 313 -19.95 -42.62 -7.01
CA ILE A 313 -20.65 -42.01 -8.16
C ILE A 313 -22.16 -41.90 -7.89
N GLN A 314 -22.79 -42.88 -7.24
CA GLN A 314 -24.20 -42.83 -6.85
C GLN A 314 -24.45 -41.78 -5.77
N LYS A 315 -23.57 -41.63 -4.77
CA LYS A 315 -23.64 -40.56 -3.77
C LYS A 315 -23.49 -39.19 -4.40
N LEU A 316 -22.49 -39.00 -5.28
CA LEU A 316 -22.31 -37.75 -6.03
C LEU A 316 -23.52 -37.44 -6.92
N LYS A 317 -24.11 -38.45 -7.56
CA LYS A 317 -25.34 -38.30 -8.35
C LYS A 317 -26.55 -37.91 -7.50
N GLN A 318 -26.69 -38.47 -6.29
CA GLN A 318 -27.72 -38.05 -5.33
C GLN A 318 -27.50 -36.62 -4.84
N GLN A 319 -26.25 -36.23 -4.56
CA GLN A 319 -25.90 -34.85 -4.16
C GLN A 319 -26.20 -33.85 -5.28
N ILE A 320 -25.85 -34.15 -6.53
CA ILE A 320 -26.20 -33.31 -7.69
C ILE A 320 -27.72 -33.18 -7.82
N GLN A 321 -28.47 -34.28 -7.76
CA GLN A 321 -29.94 -34.24 -7.79
C GLN A 321 -30.56 -33.47 -6.61
N GLN A 322 -29.91 -33.46 -5.45
CA GLN A 322 -30.36 -32.67 -4.31
C GLN A 322 -30.11 -31.16 -4.54
N VAL A 323 -28.92 -30.80 -5.02
CA VAL A 323 -28.57 -29.42 -5.39
C VAL A 323 -29.46 -28.91 -6.53
N ASP A 324 -29.83 -29.74 -7.50
CA ASP A 324 -30.77 -29.38 -8.58
C ASP A 324 -32.18 -29.09 -8.04
N ARG A 325 -32.66 -29.84 -7.04
CA ARG A 325 -33.95 -29.55 -6.35
C ARG A 325 -33.88 -28.26 -5.54
N GLU A 326 -32.81 -28.06 -4.79
CA GLU A 326 -32.59 -26.85 -3.99
C GLU A 326 -32.49 -25.61 -4.88
N LYS A 327 -31.78 -25.72 -6.02
CA LYS A 327 -31.71 -24.69 -7.05
C LYS A 327 -33.11 -24.38 -7.61
N ALA A 328 -33.89 -25.40 -7.98
CA ALA A 328 -35.24 -25.19 -8.51
C ALA A 328 -36.16 -24.50 -7.48
N SER A 329 -36.08 -24.87 -6.20
CA SER A 329 -36.81 -24.21 -5.11
C SER A 329 -36.35 -22.76 -4.90
N LEU A 330 -35.05 -22.47 -4.99
CA LEU A 330 -34.53 -21.10 -4.92
C LEU A 330 -34.94 -20.26 -6.13
N GLU A 331 -35.02 -20.85 -7.33
CA GLU A 331 -35.55 -20.20 -8.54
C GLU A 331 -37.06 -19.90 -8.42
N GLU A 332 -37.84 -20.80 -7.81
CA GLU A 332 -39.27 -20.56 -7.49
C GLU A 332 -39.44 -19.44 -6.46
N ASN A 333 -38.69 -19.48 -5.35
CA ASN A 333 -38.68 -18.42 -4.33
C ASN A 333 -38.27 -17.06 -4.91
N LEU A 334 -37.29 -17.01 -5.81
CA LEU A 334 -36.90 -15.78 -6.52
C LEU A 334 -38.03 -15.27 -7.42
N GLN A 335 -38.72 -16.15 -8.15
CA GLN A 335 -39.88 -15.74 -8.94
C GLN A 335 -41.04 -15.24 -8.08
N GLU A 336 -41.29 -15.84 -6.91
CA GLU A 336 -42.33 -15.39 -5.99
C GLU A 336 -41.97 -14.02 -5.37
N LEU A 337 -40.74 -13.84 -4.88
CA LEU A 337 -40.25 -12.55 -4.40
C LEU A 337 -40.30 -11.47 -5.47
N GLN A 338 -40.01 -11.80 -6.73
CA GLN A 338 -40.07 -10.86 -7.84
C GLN A 338 -41.52 -10.50 -8.22
N LYS A 339 -42.45 -11.48 -8.21
CA LYS A 339 -43.90 -11.21 -8.36
C LYS A 339 -44.43 -10.34 -7.21
N SER A 340 -44.01 -10.62 -5.97
CA SER A 340 -44.37 -9.83 -4.79
C SER A 340 -43.88 -8.39 -4.92
N LEU A 341 -42.61 -8.19 -5.28
CA LEU A 341 -42.02 -6.87 -5.55
C LEU A 341 -42.77 -6.11 -6.64
N ASP A 342 -43.13 -6.77 -7.74
CA ASP A 342 -43.86 -6.12 -8.83
C ASP A 342 -45.33 -5.82 -8.47
N SER A 343 -45.94 -6.61 -7.59
CA SER A 343 -47.27 -6.29 -7.03
C SER A 343 -47.20 -5.10 -6.06
N ALA A 344 -46.17 -5.02 -5.21
CA ALA A 344 -45.95 -3.90 -4.31
C ALA A 344 -45.64 -2.59 -5.07
N LYS A 345 -44.88 -2.67 -6.18
CA LYS A 345 -44.68 -1.52 -7.08
C LYS A 345 -45.98 -1.06 -7.71
N LYS A 346 -46.84 -1.97 -8.19
CA LYS A 346 -48.15 -1.61 -8.78
C LYS A 346 -49.05 -0.90 -7.77
N ALA A 347 -49.18 -1.46 -6.55
CA ALA A 347 -49.93 -0.82 -5.48
C ALA A 347 -49.36 0.57 -5.13
N LEU A 348 -48.03 0.75 -5.11
CA LEU A 348 -47.41 2.05 -4.91
C LEU A 348 -47.71 3.04 -6.05
N TYR A 349 -47.75 2.60 -7.30
CA TYR A 349 -48.14 3.43 -8.44
C TYR A 349 -49.63 3.81 -8.39
N GLU A 350 -50.50 2.89 -8.00
CA GLU A 350 -51.95 3.13 -7.81
C GLU A 350 -52.19 4.14 -6.68
N GLU A 351 -51.53 3.98 -5.52
CA GLU A 351 -51.55 4.94 -4.41
C GLU A 351 -50.96 6.30 -4.82
N GLN A 352 -49.88 6.34 -5.61
CA GLN A 352 -49.30 7.58 -6.11
C GLN A 352 -50.24 8.30 -7.09
N GLN A 353 -50.97 7.56 -7.93
CA GLN A 353 -51.98 8.10 -8.82
C GLN A 353 -53.17 8.64 -8.01
N HIS A 354 -53.72 7.88 -7.06
CA HIS A 354 -54.81 8.32 -6.19
C HIS A 354 -54.42 9.58 -5.38
N ASN A 355 -53.18 9.65 -4.88
CA ASN A 355 -52.68 10.86 -4.23
C ASN A 355 -52.55 12.05 -5.19
N SER A 356 -52.19 11.82 -6.46
CA SER A 356 -52.13 12.88 -7.47
C SER A 356 -53.53 13.38 -7.82
N GLU A 357 -54.50 12.50 -7.99
CA GLU A 357 -55.91 12.84 -8.24
C GLU A 357 -56.52 13.60 -7.04
N LEU A 358 -56.23 13.20 -5.79
CA LEU A 358 -56.62 13.97 -4.60
C LEU A 358 -55.98 15.36 -4.55
N VAL A 359 -54.69 15.48 -4.91
CA VAL A 359 -54.01 16.79 -4.99
C VAL A 359 -54.64 17.66 -6.09
N GLU A 360 -55.03 17.09 -7.22
CA GLU A 360 -55.71 17.81 -8.29
C GLU A 360 -57.12 18.26 -7.85
N GLN A 361 -57.89 17.41 -7.19
CA GLN A 361 -59.19 17.79 -6.58
C GLN A 361 -59.03 18.93 -5.55
N ILE A 362 -58.00 18.88 -4.69
CA ILE A 362 -57.70 19.95 -3.72
C ILE A 362 -57.32 21.26 -4.43
N ASN A 363 -56.63 21.20 -5.58
CA ASN A 363 -56.28 22.38 -6.37
C ASN A 363 -57.50 22.96 -7.11
N VAL A 364 -58.39 22.12 -7.63
CA VAL A 364 -59.67 22.55 -8.25
C VAL A 364 -60.61 23.21 -7.24
N LEU A 365 -60.56 22.78 -5.98
CA LEU A 365 -61.29 23.41 -4.86
C LEU A 365 -60.70 24.76 -4.39
N LYS A 366 -59.68 25.31 -5.08
CA LYS A 366 -59.12 26.64 -4.80
C LYS A 366 -59.32 27.66 -5.94
N PRO A 367 -60.47 28.33 -5.97
CA PRO A 367 -60.58 29.69 -6.48
C PRO A 367 -60.96 30.72 -5.39
N ALA A 368 -60.32 31.89 -5.46
CA ALA A 368 -60.69 33.16 -4.81
C ALA A 368 -60.65 33.27 -3.26
N GLU A 369 -59.46 33.57 -2.71
CA GLU A 369 -59.34 34.45 -1.54
C GLU A 369 -58.97 35.86 -2.02
N GLY A 370 -59.98 36.71 -2.17
CA GLY A 370 -59.80 38.11 -2.57
C GLY A 370 -61.01 38.97 -2.16
N LEU A 371 -60.71 40.10 -1.49
CA LEU A 371 -61.60 41.22 -1.15
C LEU A 371 -62.61 41.01 0.00
N SER A 372 -62.32 41.73 1.10
CA SER A 372 -63.16 42.78 1.72
C SER A 372 -64.55 42.45 2.33
N ASN A 373 -64.76 42.96 3.54
CA ASN A 373 -66.00 43.48 4.15
C ASN A 373 -67.38 43.02 3.59
N THR A 374 -68.29 42.57 4.46
CA THR A 374 -69.50 43.34 4.91
C THR A 374 -70.45 42.51 5.81
N GLY A 375 -70.89 43.13 6.91
CA GLY A 375 -72.18 43.04 7.62
C GLY A 375 -73.11 41.79 7.64
N LEU A 376 -73.48 41.45 8.89
CA LEU A 376 -74.87 41.25 9.39
C LEU A 376 -75.70 40.00 9.04
N ILE A 377 -76.76 39.82 9.85
CA ILE A 377 -77.85 38.80 9.80
C ILE A 377 -77.41 37.44 10.38
N ASP A 378 -77.68 37.09 11.64
CA ASP A 378 -78.95 36.92 12.40
C ASP A 378 -79.52 35.49 12.32
N ASN A 379 -80.24 35.11 13.37
CA ASN A 379 -80.54 33.76 13.85
C ASN A 379 -81.48 32.96 12.94
N GLY A 380 -81.33 31.62 12.95
CA GLY A 380 -82.40 30.75 12.45
C GLY A 380 -82.07 29.26 12.29
N GLY A 381 -82.34 28.46 13.34
CA GLY A 381 -82.59 27.01 13.24
C GLY A 381 -81.36 26.12 12.95
N ASN A 382 -80.97 25.25 13.88
CA ASN A 382 -81.59 23.97 14.25
C ASN A 382 -81.26 22.79 13.33
N VAL A 383 -80.84 21.69 13.97
CA VAL A 383 -80.77 20.31 13.44
C VAL A 383 -79.80 20.09 12.28
N LEU A 384 -78.51 19.97 12.63
CA LEU A 384 -77.54 19.01 12.08
C LEU A 384 -76.15 19.06 12.77
N GLN A 385 -75.94 20.00 13.69
CA GLN A 385 -74.63 20.26 14.31
C GLN A 385 -74.36 19.43 15.57
N CYS A 386 -74.22 18.11 15.44
CA CYS A 386 -73.61 17.26 16.50
C CYS A 386 -72.82 16.04 15.97
N ASN A 387 -72.29 16.11 14.75
CA ASN A 387 -71.29 15.12 14.29
C ASN A 387 -70.20 15.77 13.39
N CYS A 388 -70.59 16.75 12.57
CA CYS A 388 -69.67 17.51 11.71
C CYS A 388 -68.54 18.23 12.47
N GLY A 389 -68.76 18.72 13.70
CA GLY A 389 -67.71 19.35 14.51
C GLY A 389 -66.66 18.36 15.04
N ARG A 390 -67.07 17.12 15.34
CA ARG A 390 -66.18 16.07 15.85
C ARG A 390 -65.37 15.45 14.70
N GLN A 391 -66.05 15.12 13.60
CA GLN A 391 -65.43 14.68 12.35
C GLN A 391 -64.53 15.78 11.76
N GLY A 392 -64.92 17.05 11.81
CA GLY A 392 -64.10 18.18 11.37
C GLY A 392 -62.83 18.36 12.21
N ALA A 393 -62.91 18.18 13.53
CA ALA A 393 -61.74 18.17 14.41
C ALA A 393 -60.79 17.00 14.09
N GLU A 394 -61.35 15.80 13.88
CA GLU A 394 -60.62 14.57 13.55
C GLU A 394 -59.93 14.66 12.18
N ILE A 395 -60.64 15.13 11.15
CA ILE A 395 -60.07 15.45 9.82
C ILE A 395 -58.98 16.54 9.95
N SER A 396 -59.18 17.57 10.77
CA SER A 396 -58.14 18.59 11.00
C SER A 396 -56.91 18.06 11.74
N GLY A 397 -57.07 16.99 12.53
CA GLY A 397 -55.98 16.24 13.15
C GLY A 397 -55.20 15.46 12.11
N LEU A 398 -55.89 14.62 11.33
CA LEU A 398 -55.30 13.82 10.25
C LEU A 398 -54.60 14.70 9.18
N VAL A 399 -55.14 15.88 8.87
CA VAL A 399 -54.48 16.84 7.96
C VAL A 399 -53.19 17.43 8.54
N LYS A 400 -53.12 17.64 9.87
CA LYS A 400 -51.87 18.04 10.53
C LYS A 400 -50.88 16.89 10.56
N GLU A 401 -51.32 15.69 10.92
CA GLU A 401 -50.49 14.49 10.94
C GLU A 401 -49.90 14.20 9.55
N LEU A 402 -50.70 14.26 8.47
CA LEU A 402 -50.22 14.13 7.09
C LEU A 402 -49.22 15.23 6.70
N LYS A 403 -49.42 16.47 7.17
CA LYS A 403 -48.47 17.56 6.94
C LYS A 403 -47.14 17.32 7.68
N ASP A 404 -47.21 16.87 8.91
CA ASP A 404 -46.05 16.57 9.75
C ASP A 404 -45.30 15.34 9.21
N LEU A 405 -46.00 14.29 8.78
CA LEU A 405 -45.41 13.12 8.11
C LEU A 405 -44.74 13.51 6.78
N LYS A 406 -45.37 14.37 5.98
CA LYS A 406 -44.79 14.89 4.73
C LYS A 406 -43.54 15.72 5.00
N GLN A 407 -43.53 16.51 6.08
CA GLN A 407 -42.36 17.28 6.51
C GLN A 407 -41.24 16.37 7.03
N GLN A 408 -41.56 15.32 7.79
CA GLN A 408 -40.61 14.30 8.24
C GLN A 408 -40.00 13.53 7.06
N TYR A 409 -40.82 13.08 6.10
CA TYR A 409 -40.36 12.43 4.88
C TYR A 409 -39.43 13.34 4.06
N GLN A 410 -39.77 14.63 3.92
CA GLN A 410 -38.90 15.59 3.24
C GLN A 410 -37.57 15.79 3.98
N CYS A 411 -37.58 15.91 5.31
CA CYS A 411 -36.36 15.98 6.12
C CYS A 411 -35.48 14.73 6.00
N LEU A 412 -36.09 13.53 5.97
CA LEU A 412 -35.37 12.27 5.75
C LEU A 412 -34.77 12.19 4.34
N LYS A 413 -35.52 12.64 3.33
CA LYS A 413 -35.06 12.68 1.92
C LYS A 413 -33.89 13.65 1.73
N ASP A 414 -33.93 14.81 2.38
CA ASP A 414 -32.84 15.79 2.29
C ASP A 414 -31.62 15.37 3.13
N ARG A 415 -31.81 14.67 4.26
CA ARG A 415 -30.72 13.97 4.96
C ARG A 415 -30.06 12.90 4.09
N TYR A 416 -30.85 12.04 3.44
CA TYR A 416 -30.32 11.01 2.54
C TYR A 416 -29.50 11.63 1.41
N ARG A 417 -29.95 12.75 0.84
CA ARG A 417 -29.19 13.51 -0.18
C ARG A 417 -27.90 14.12 0.37
N GLN A 418 -27.89 14.62 1.60
CA GLN A 418 -26.68 15.13 2.26
C GLN A 418 -25.68 14.00 2.50
N GLU A 419 -26.13 12.89 3.11
CA GLU A 419 -25.30 11.71 3.34
C GLU A 419 -24.76 11.16 2.01
N GLN A 420 -25.59 11.07 0.95
CA GLN A 420 -25.15 10.67 -0.39
C GLN A 420 -24.09 11.63 -0.97
N ALA A 421 -24.27 12.94 -0.86
CA ALA A 421 -23.28 13.91 -1.34
C ALA A 421 -21.97 13.87 -0.54
N GLU A 422 -22.02 13.57 0.76
CA GLU A 422 -20.84 13.32 1.61
C GLU A 422 -20.13 12.03 1.20
N TRP A 423 -20.86 10.94 0.90
CA TRP A 423 -20.29 9.71 0.35
C TRP A 423 -19.65 9.93 -1.03
N ASP A 424 -20.30 10.65 -1.93
CA ASP A 424 -19.77 10.97 -3.26
C ASP A 424 -18.52 11.85 -3.16
N SER A 425 -18.52 12.86 -2.27
CA SER A 425 -17.37 13.73 -2.04
C SER A 425 -16.18 12.99 -1.43
N THR A 426 -16.42 12.12 -0.44
CA THR A 426 -15.34 11.32 0.18
C THR A 426 -14.82 10.24 -0.75
N SER A 427 -15.69 9.61 -1.56
CA SER A 427 -15.30 8.70 -2.64
C SER A 427 -14.43 9.40 -3.70
N SER A 428 -14.81 10.61 -4.11
CA SER A 428 -14.01 11.45 -5.01
C SER A 428 -12.64 11.80 -4.42
N GLU A 429 -12.58 12.22 -3.14
CA GLU A 429 -11.31 12.55 -2.48
C GLU A 429 -10.38 11.32 -2.32
N VAL A 430 -10.94 10.15 -1.98
CA VAL A 430 -10.18 8.89 -1.87
C VAL A 430 -9.68 8.43 -3.23
N THR A 431 -10.50 8.51 -4.28
CA THR A 431 -10.07 8.17 -5.64
C THR A 431 -9.01 9.14 -6.17
N GLU A 432 -9.14 10.45 -5.94
CA GLU A 432 -8.10 11.42 -6.31
C GLU A 432 -6.77 11.09 -5.63
N LYS A 433 -6.76 10.89 -4.30
CA LYS A 433 -5.58 10.46 -3.54
C LYS A 433 -4.97 9.17 -4.10
N LEU A 434 -5.79 8.19 -4.46
CA LEU A 434 -5.32 6.94 -5.08
C LEU A 434 -4.65 7.21 -6.44
N THR A 435 -5.20 8.07 -7.30
CA THR A 435 -4.55 8.44 -8.58
C THR A 435 -3.24 9.20 -8.40
N LEU A 436 -3.11 9.99 -7.32
CA LEU A 436 -1.86 10.68 -6.99
C LEU A 436 -0.80 9.69 -6.52
N HIS A 437 -1.16 8.74 -5.65
CA HIS A 437 -0.24 7.67 -5.23
C HIS A 437 0.20 6.78 -6.40
N MET A 438 -0.71 6.40 -7.31
CA MET A 438 -0.36 5.64 -8.51
C MET A 438 0.62 6.40 -9.43
N ARG A 439 0.43 7.72 -9.62
CA ARG A 439 1.36 8.56 -10.39
C ARG A 439 2.73 8.67 -9.71
N LEU A 440 2.78 8.86 -8.39
CA LEU A 440 4.04 8.87 -7.64
C LEU A 440 4.78 7.52 -7.72
N GLU A 441 4.06 6.40 -7.68
CA GLU A 441 4.66 5.08 -7.91
C GLU A 441 5.19 4.89 -9.35
N GLN A 442 4.49 5.40 -10.37
CA GLN A 442 4.94 5.34 -11.76
C GLN A 442 6.21 6.15 -11.95
N ASN A 443 6.20 7.43 -11.54
CA ASN A 443 7.38 8.31 -11.59
C ASN A 443 8.56 7.70 -10.80
N GLY A 444 8.29 7.07 -9.66
CA GLY A 444 9.31 6.34 -8.90
C GLY A 444 9.90 5.15 -9.65
N LYS A 445 9.07 4.33 -10.30
CA LYS A 445 9.50 3.19 -11.13
C LYS A 445 10.33 3.65 -12.34
N GLU A 446 9.95 4.75 -12.98
CA GLU A 446 10.69 5.37 -14.08
C GLU A 446 12.07 5.85 -13.62
N LEU A 447 12.14 6.66 -12.56
CA LEU A 447 13.41 7.12 -11.97
C LEU A 447 14.32 5.95 -11.54
N PHE A 448 13.75 4.89 -10.95
CA PHE A 448 14.52 3.68 -10.61
C PHE A 448 15.04 2.93 -11.85
N SER A 449 14.35 3.03 -13.00
CA SER A 449 14.81 2.46 -14.27
C SER A 449 15.93 3.28 -14.87
N GLU A 450 15.82 4.61 -14.85
CA GLU A 450 16.87 5.54 -15.30
C GLU A 450 18.16 5.36 -14.50
N LEU A 451 18.09 5.45 -13.16
CA LEU A 451 19.24 5.23 -12.27
C LEU A 451 19.88 3.85 -12.45
N ARG A 452 19.09 2.83 -12.81
CA ARG A 452 19.59 1.48 -13.09
C ARG A 452 20.39 1.42 -14.39
N GLU A 453 19.94 2.09 -15.46
CA GLU A 453 20.70 2.13 -16.71
C GLU A 453 21.92 3.05 -16.60
N GLU A 454 21.85 4.18 -15.88
CA GLU A 454 23.02 5.00 -15.54
C GLU A 454 24.09 4.19 -14.81
N LEU A 455 23.71 3.43 -13.78
CA LEU A 455 24.62 2.53 -13.07
C LEU A 455 25.21 1.46 -14.00
N ARG A 456 24.43 0.96 -14.97
CA ARG A 456 24.87 -0.01 -15.98
C ARG A 456 25.82 0.60 -17.01
N VAL A 457 25.64 1.87 -17.39
CA VAL A 457 26.59 2.63 -18.22
C VAL A 457 27.88 2.89 -17.46
N SER A 458 27.79 3.40 -16.22
CA SER A 458 28.95 3.65 -15.36
C SER A 458 29.78 2.39 -15.10
N ARG A 459 29.13 1.24 -14.85
CA ARG A 459 29.81 -0.06 -14.72
C ARG A 459 30.52 -0.48 -16.00
N ARG A 460 29.92 -0.30 -17.19
CA ARG A 460 30.57 -0.57 -18.49
C ARG A 460 31.82 0.29 -18.66
N LEU A 461 31.70 1.61 -18.47
CA LEU A 461 32.82 2.55 -18.56
C LEU A 461 33.95 2.19 -17.57
N CYS A 462 33.61 1.79 -16.35
CA CYS A 462 34.60 1.34 -15.36
C CYS A 462 35.35 0.07 -15.83
N CYS A 463 34.65 -0.90 -16.42
CA CYS A 463 35.29 -2.08 -17.03
C CYS A 463 36.18 -1.69 -18.23
N ASP A 464 35.74 -0.76 -19.08
CA ASP A 464 36.53 -0.29 -20.23
C ASP A 464 37.81 0.45 -19.78
N PHE A 465 37.71 1.29 -18.73
CA PHE A 465 38.89 1.94 -18.13
C PHE A 465 39.83 0.92 -17.47
N GLN A 466 39.31 -0.08 -16.76
CA GLN A 466 40.13 -1.14 -16.18
C GLN A 466 40.83 -1.98 -17.24
N SER A 467 40.16 -2.28 -18.35
CA SER A 467 40.74 -2.97 -19.52
C SER A 467 41.87 -2.15 -20.13
N LYS A 468 41.61 -0.86 -20.45
CA LYS A 468 42.63 0.07 -20.98
C LYS A 468 43.82 0.26 -20.02
N LEU A 469 43.58 0.32 -18.71
CA LEU A 469 44.65 0.40 -17.71
C LEU A 469 45.48 -0.88 -17.68
N THR A 470 44.87 -2.05 -17.84
CA THR A 470 45.58 -3.33 -17.90
C THR A 470 46.45 -3.40 -19.16
N LEU A 471 45.91 -3.02 -20.32
CA LEU A 471 46.68 -2.93 -21.58
C LEU A 471 47.86 -1.96 -21.46
N ALA A 472 47.65 -0.77 -20.89
CA ALA A 472 48.74 0.19 -20.66
C ALA A 472 49.80 -0.33 -19.67
N GLN A 473 49.40 -1.12 -18.67
CA GLN A 473 50.33 -1.79 -17.75
C GLN A 473 51.14 -2.88 -18.48
N ASP A 474 50.50 -3.67 -19.35
CA ASP A 474 51.15 -4.71 -20.15
C ASP A 474 52.12 -4.09 -21.19
N GLU A 475 51.75 -2.97 -21.82
CA GLU A 475 52.62 -2.20 -22.72
C GLU A 475 53.84 -1.63 -21.98
N ILE A 476 53.65 -1.02 -20.80
CA ILE A 476 54.76 -0.55 -19.95
C ILE A 476 55.66 -1.73 -19.56
N MET A 477 55.09 -2.88 -19.21
CA MET A 477 55.88 -4.08 -18.93
C MET A 477 56.72 -4.50 -20.15
N SER A 478 56.13 -4.55 -21.34
CA SER A 478 56.87 -4.83 -22.59
C SER A 478 58.03 -3.85 -22.80
N PHE A 479 57.80 -2.54 -22.64
CA PHE A 479 58.86 -1.54 -22.76
C PHE A 479 59.97 -1.71 -21.71
N THR A 480 59.63 -2.11 -20.48
CA THR A 480 60.65 -2.40 -19.45
C THR A 480 61.46 -3.66 -19.76
N GLU A 481 60.87 -4.66 -20.43
CA GLU A 481 61.59 -5.84 -20.92
C GLU A 481 62.54 -5.48 -22.07
N ASP A 482 62.08 -4.71 -23.06
CA ASP A 482 62.90 -4.24 -24.16
C ASP A 482 64.06 -3.37 -23.67
N LEU A 483 63.82 -2.51 -22.68
CA LEU A 483 64.87 -1.70 -22.04
C LEU A 483 65.90 -2.57 -21.29
N ALA A 484 65.45 -3.64 -20.62
CA ALA A 484 66.33 -4.59 -19.95
C ALA A 484 67.18 -5.40 -20.94
N LEU A 485 66.60 -5.81 -22.07
CA LEU A 485 67.31 -6.47 -23.17
C LEU A 485 68.35 -5.54 -23.81
N LEU A 486 67.98 -4.27 -24.06
CA LEU A 486 68.89 -3.26 -24.60
C LEU A 486 70.04 -2.96 -23.63
N TYR A 487 69.75 -2.78 -22.34
CA TYR A 487 70.76 -2.59 -21.29
C TYR A 487 71.75 -3.76 -21.25
N ASN A 488 71.25 -5.00 -21.29
CA ASN A 488 72.08 -6.20 -21.34
C ASN A 488 72.96 -6.24 -22.60
N HIS A 489 72.40 -5.95 -23.78
CA HIS A 489 73.16 -5.94 -25.05
C HIS A 489 74.24 -4.85 -25.07
N VAL A 490 73.98 -3.65 -24.55
CA VAL A 490 74.98 -2.57 -24.43
C VAL A 490 76.10 -2.96 -23.46
N CYS A 491 75.76 -3.54 -22.31
CA CYS A 491 76.77 -4.05 -21.36
C CYS A 491 77.66 -5.12 -22.01
N MET A 492 77.06 -6.10 -22.70
CA MET A 492 77.77 -7.16 -23.41
C MET A 492 78.71 -6.60 -24.51
N ARG A 493 78.27 -5.63 -25.32
CA ARG A 493 79.14 -5.00 -26.34
C ARG A 493 80.31 -4.21 -25.75
N ASN A 494 80.16 -3.67 -24.55
CA ASN A 494 81.19 -2.89 -23.86
C ASN A 494 82.07 -3.74 -22.92
N ASN A 495 81.93 -5.08 -22.93
CA ASN A 495 82.59 -6.01 -22.01
C ASN A 495 82.35 -5.71 -20.51
N LEU A 496 81.22 -5.07 -20.19
CA LEU A 496 80.79 -4.81 -18.82
C LEU A 496 79.78 -5.87 -18.39
N THR A 497 79.94 -6.44 -17.18
CA THR A 497 78.90 -7.28 -16.59
C THR A 497 77.69 -6.40 -16.21
N PRO A 498 76.48 -6.67 -16.72
CA PRO A 498 75.29 -5.92 -16.35
C PRO A 498 75.04 -6.00 -14.85
N ASN A 499 74.57 -4.91 -14.23
CA ASN A 499 74.24 -4.93 -12.81
C ASN A 499 73.03 -5.85 -12.57
N ARG A 500 73.25 -6.97 -11.87
CA ARG A 500 72.25 -7.98 -11.59
C ARG A 500 71.04 -7.42 -10.84
N VAL A 501 71.24 -6.45 -9.94
CA VAL A 501 70.15 -5.78 -9.22
C VAL A 501 69.23 -5.00 -10.18
N MET A 502 69.79 -4.30 -11.18
CA MET A 502 68.98 -3.60 -12.19
C MET A 502 68.17 -4.59 -13.04
N LEU A 503 68.79 -5.70 -13.47
CA LEU A 503 68.09 -6.74 -14.24
C LEU A 503 67.02 -7.47 -13.42
N ASP A 504 67.26 -7.70 -12.13
CA ASP A 504 66.28 -8.31 -11.25
C ASP A 504 65.10 -7.34 -10.98
N TYR A 505 65.33 -6.02 -10.86
CA TYR A 505 64.26 -5.01 -10.85
C TYR A 505 63.36 -5.06 -12.11
N PHE A 506 63.95 -5.24 -13.30
CA PHE A 506 63.18 -5.40 -14.55
C PHE A 506 62.47 -6.75 -14.65
N LYS A 507 62.98 -7.82 -14.01
CA LYS A 507 62.33 -9.14 -13.96
C LYS A 507 61.24 -9.24 -12.91
N ASP A 508 61.41 -8.60 -11.75
CA ASP A 508 60.45 -8.62 -10.64
C ASP A 508 59.14 -7.89 -10.98
N GLY A 509 59.13 -7.06 -12.03
CA GLY A 509 57.89 -6.57 -12.66
C GLY A 509 56.94 -7.69 -13.11
N LYS A 510 57.46 -8.89 -13.41
CA LYS A 510 56.64 -10.09 -13.70
C LYS A 510 56.13 -10.81 -12.46
N GLY A 511 56.70 -10.54 -11.27
CA GLY A 511 56.46 -11.29 -10.04
C GLY A 511 55.69 -10.53 -8.96
N SER A 512 55.81 -9.20 -8.90
CA SER A 512 55.32 -8.41 -7.76
C SER A 512 53.81 -8.12 -7.79
N ARG A 513 52.99 -9.19 -7.74
CA ARG A 513 51.61 -9.13 -7.23
C ARG A 513 51.60 -9.04 -5.70
N HIS A 514 52.50 -8.26 -5.10
CA HIS A 514 52.62 -8.11 -3.66
C HIS A 514 52.27 -6.70 -3.20
N SER A 515 50.99 -6.56 -2.86
CA SER A 515 50.54 -5.77 -1.70
C SER A 515 51.09 -4.34 -1.58
N LEU A 516 50.88 -3.51 -2.62
CA LEU A 516 50.39 -2.16 -2.32
C LEU A 516 49.17 -2.31 -1.41
N ARG A 517 49.25 -1.77 -0.18
CA ARG A 517 48.27 -1.97 0.90
C ARG A 517 46.83 -1.81 0.38
N LYS A 518 46.17 -2.93 0.07
CA LYS A 518 44.75 -2.95 -0.24
C LYS A 518 43.98 -2.46 0.99
N ARG A 519 43.50 -1.21 0.94
CA ARG A 519 42.46 -0.73 1.86
C ARG A 519 41.31 -1.73 1.76
N LYS A 520 41.02 -2.44 2.86
CA LYS A 520 40.04 -3.54 2.89
C LYS A 520 38.62 -3.12 2.48
N SER A 521 38.32 -1.82 2.41
CA SER A 521 37.08 -1.26 1.86
C SER A 521 36.93 -1.42 0.34
N SER A 522 38.03 -1.49 -0.43
CA SER A 522 37.97 -1.54 -1.90
C SER A 522 37.60 -2.93 -2.46
N GLU A 523 38.04 -4.02 -1.81
CA GLU A 523 37.74 -5.38 -2.30
C GLU A 523 36.26 -5.74 -2.21
N PHE A 524 35.52 -5.16 -1.26
CA PHE A 524 34.08 -5.44 -1.13
C PHE A 524 33.31 -4.89 -2.34
N PHE A 525 33.56 -3.64 -2.72
CA PHE A 525 32.96 -3.03 -3.91
C PHE A 525 33.46 -3.67 -5.21
N GLY A 526 34.77 -3.94 -5.34
CA GLY A 526 35.33 -4.57 -6.54
C GLY A 526 34.76 -5.98 -6.80
N LYS A 527 34.55 -6.79 -5.76
CA LYS A 527 34.00 -8.14 -5.90
C LYS A 527 32.49 -8.16 -6.17
N LEU A 528 31.72 -7.19 -5.66
CA LEU A 528 30.31 -6.99 -6.06
C LEU A 528 30.18 -6.53 -7.54
N LEU A 529 31.16 -5.78 -8.06
CA LEU A 529 31.11 -5.25 -9.43
C LEU A 529 31.55 -6.24 -10.51
N LEU A 530 32.05 -7.44 -10.17
CA LEU A 530 32.64 -8.38 -11.14
C LEU A 530 32.03 -9.80 -11.17
N ASN A 531 31.15 -10.18 -10.24
CA ASN A 531 30.48 -11.49 -10.25
C ASN A 531 28.95 -11.36 -10.39
N PRO A 532 28.29 -12.10 -11.30
CA PRO A 532 26.82 -12.20 -11.36
C PRO A 532 26.23 -13.13 -10.30
N ASP A 533 26.94 -14.21 -9.94
CA ASP A 533 26.38 -15.37 -9.19
C ASP A 533 26.89 -15.52 -7.74
N LEU A 534 27.59 -14.52 -7.20
CA LEU A 534 27.83 -14.47 -5.75
C LEU A 534 26.57 -13.94 -5.06
N ASP A 535 25.58 -14.81 -5.02
CA ASP A 535 24.33 -14.72 -4.27
C ASP A 535 24.61 -14.05 -2.93
N VAL A 536 24.17 -12.79 -2.81
CA VAL A 536 24.36 -12.02 -1.60
C VAL A 536 23.44 -12.66 -0.57
N ARG A 537 24.02 -13.56 0.24
CA ARG A 537 23.48 -13.97 1.54
C ARG A 537 23.50 -12.77 2.48
N VAL A 538 22.70 -11.75 2.14
CA VAL A 538 22.15 -10.80 3.08
C VAL A 538 21.56 -11.64 4.21
N ALA A 539 21.87 -11.24 5.44
CA ALA A 539 21.38 -11.94 6.62
C ALA A 539 19.88 -12.22 6.49
N LYS A 540 19.50 -13.45 6.86
CA LYS A 540 18.19 -14.09 6.67
C LYS A 540 17.04 -13.36 7.37
N TRP A 541 16.70 -12.16 6.91
CA TRP A 541 15.44 -11.49 7.22
C TRP A 541 14.33 -12.22 6.49
N ARG A 542 13.54 -13.00 7.24
CA ARG A 542 12.38 -13.71 6.71
C ARG A 542 11.29 -12.73 6.30
N THR A 543 11.34 -12.21 5.07
CA THR A 543 10.13 -11.77 4.36
C THR A 543 9.54 -13.00 3.69
N PHE A 544 8.55 -13.60 4.34
CA PHE A 544 7.84 -14.76 3.83
C PHE A 544 6.96 -14.36 2.63
N SER A 545 6.75 -15.33 1.73
CA SER A 545 6.06 -15.22 0.44
C SER A 545 4.91 -14.22 0.37
N ALA A 546 4.92 -13.38 -0.67
CA ALA A 546 3.73 -12.69 -1.15
C ALA A 546 2.94 -13.63 -2.07
N GLU A 547 1.90 -14.28 -1.55
CA GLU A 547 0.90 -14.94 -2.39
C GLU A 547 -0.28 -13.98 -2.68
N GLN A 548 -0.38 -13.62 -3.96
CA GLN A 548 -1.61 -13.30 -4.70
C GLN A 548 -2.53 -12.19 -4.13
N PRO A 549 -2.27 -10.90 -4.47
CA PRO A 549 -3.06 -9.76 -3.99
C PRO A 549 -4.54 -9.74 -4.40
N TRP A 550 -4.93 -10.45 -5.46
CA TRP A 550 -6.30 -10.40 -6.00
C TRP A 550 -7.32 -11.19 -5.17
N LEU A 551 -6.91 -12.28 -4.52
CA LEU A 551 -7.77 -13.09 -3.65
C LEU A 551 -8.17 -12.35 -2.37
N LEU A 552 -7.26 -11.56 -1.78
CA LEU A 552 -7.54 -10.76 -0.58
C LEU A 552 -8.54 -9.63 -0.85
N CYS A 553 -8.57 -9.07 -2.06
CA CYS A 553 -9.58 -8.10 -2.46
C CYS A 553 -10.97 -8.77 -2.57
N TRP A 554 -11.03 -9.97 -3.16
CA TRP A 554 -12.27 -10.73 -3.33
C TRP A 554 -12.87 -11.20 -1.99
N VAL A 555 -12.04 -11.70 -1.06
CA VAL A 555 -12.47 -12.07 0.30
C VAL A 555 -12.97 -10.86 1.08
N ARG A 556 -12.40 -9.66 0.86
CA ARG A 556 -12.83 -8.44 1.54
C ARG A 556 -14.14 -7.88 0.97
N LEU A 557 -14.39 -7.98 -0.34
CA LEU A 557 -15.71 -7.69 -0.92
C LEU A 557 -16.78 -8.68 -0.43
N ARG A 558 -16.48 -10.00 -0.42
CA ARG A 558 -17.45 -11.01 0.03
C ARG A 558 -17.83 -10.85 1.50
N ARG A 559 -16.89 -10.40 2.35
CA ARG A 559 -17.13 -10.11 3.78
C ARG A 559 -17.91 -8.81 4.01
N LEU A 560 -17.90 -7.83 3.08
CA LEU A 560 -18.82 -6.68 3.13
C LEU A 560 -20.26 -7.08 2.77
N HIS A 561 -20.45 -8.08 1.90
CA HIS A 561 -21.80 -8.50 1.47
C HIS A 561 -22.53 -9.45 2.43
N GLN A 562 -21.88 -9.91 3.51
CA GLN A 562 -22.48 -10.79 4.53
C GLN A 562 -22.65 -10.11 5.90
N GLY A 563 -22.48 -8.78 5.97
CA GLY A 563 -22.52 -8.01 7.22
C GLY A 563 -23.80 -7.22 7.50
N THR A 564 -24.88 -7.42 6.73
CA THR A 564 -26.07 -6.54 6.76
C THR A 564 -27.40 -7.31 6.92
N THR A 565 -27.50 -8.15 7.95
CA THR A 565 -28.77 -8.76 8.40
C THR A 565 -28.83 -8.93 9.92
N GLU A 566 -28.68 -7.85 10.67
CA GLU A 566 -29.18 -7.78 12.07
C GLU A 566 -29.93 -6.47 12.31
N HIS A 567 -30.89 -6.52 13.23
CA HIS A 567 -32.01 -5.58 13.29
C HIS A 567 -31.63 -4.15 13.70
N TYR A 568 -32.08 -3.18 12.89
CA TYR A 568 -32.39 -1.85 13.39
C TYR A 568 -33.66 -1.89 14.26
N SER A 569 -33.57 -1.37 15.48
CA SER A 569 -34.71 -0.77 16.17
C SER A 569 -34.20 0.44 16.98
N PRO A 570 -34.83 1.63 16.89
CA PRO A 570 -34.16 2.88 17.28
C PRO A 570 -34.52 3.35 18.70
N SER A 571 -33.52 3.83 19.44
CA SER A 571 -33.77 4.78 20.53
C SER A 571 -32.59 5.71 20.78
N CYS A 572 -32.95 6.95 21.08
CA CYS A 572 -32.14 8.08 21.54
C CYS A 572 -31.13 7.69 22.66
N HIS A 573 -30.02 8.41 22.90
CA HIS A 573 -29.81 9.84 22.74
C HIS A 573 -28.32 10.24 22.59
N CYS A 574 -28.12 11.45 22.08
CA CYS A 574 -26.90 12.24 22.00
C CYS A 574 -25.95 12.17 23.21
N GLN A 575 -24.64 12.00 22.95
CA GLN A 575 -23.59 12.76 23.65
C GLN A 575 -22.32 12.88 22.79
N ARG A 576 -22.13 14.07 22.17
CA ARG A 576 -20.82 14.55 21.74
C ARG A 576 -20.18 15.34 22.89
N PRO A 577 -18.85 15.35 22.98
CA PRO A 577 -18.13 16.57 23.28
C PRO A 577 -17.21 16.94 22.10
N ILE A 578 -17.37 18.15 21.56
CA ILE A 578 -16.36 18.78 20.69
C ILE A 578 -15.89 20.08 21.35
N LYS A 579 -14.59 20.33 21.22
CA LYS A 579 -13.77 21.33 21.89
C LYS A 579 -14.33 22.75 21.84
N ALA A 580 -14.10 23.49 22.92
CA ALA A 580 -14.27 24.95 22.99
C ALA A 580 -13.17 25.71 22.23
N PRO A 581 -13.45 26.93 21.73
CA PRO A 581 -12.47 27.99 21.55
C PRO A 581 -12.38 28.86 22.82
N ALA A 582 -11.25 29.56 22.99
CA ALA A 582 -10.98 30.38 24.17
C ALA A 582 -11.58 31.79 24.10
N GLY A 583 -11.92 32.35 25.27
CA GLY A 583 -11.98 33.80 25.50
C GLY A 583 -13.30 34.37 26.02
N CYS A 584 -13.40 34.59 27.33
CA CYS A 584 -13.71 35.89 27.96
C CYS A 584 -13.77 35.74 29.50
N ASN A 585 -13.80 36.86 30.22
CA ASN A 585 -13.58 36.96 31.65
C ASN A 585 -14.84 36.77 32.53
N ARG A 586 -14.54 36.55 33.82
CA ARG A 586 -15.28 36.97 35.03
C ARG A 586 -16.42 36.10 35.60
N CYS A 587 -16.41 36.12 36.94
CA CYS A 587 -17.52 35.97 37.88
C CYS A 587 -17.98 34.57 38.35
N ASN A 588 -17.28 34.12 39.41
CA ASN A 588 -17.79 34.03 40.80
C ASN A 588 -18.79 32.93 41.23
N LEU A 589 -18.68 32.66 42.54
CA LEU A 589 -19.54 31.88 43.44
C LEU A 589 -19.56 30.33 43.34
N ALA A 590 -19.00 29.75 44.40
CA ALA A 590 -19.32 28.42 44.90
C ALA A 590 -20.81 28.26 45.26
N SER A 591 -21.29 27.02 45.38
CA SER A 591 -21.75 26.48 46.69
C SER A 591 -22.24 25.03 46.64
N TYR A 592 -22.33 24.45 47.85
CA TYR A 592 -23.12 23.30 48.30
C TYR A 592 -22.61 21.85 48.17
N VAL A 593 -22.15 21.39 49.34
CA VAL A 593 -21.94 20.00 49.79
C VAL A 593 -23.24 19.45 50.42
N HIS A 594 -23.32 18.12 50.59
CA HIS A 594 -24.42 17.31 51.18
C HIS A 594 -25.61 17.04 50.21
N ARG A 595 -26.29 15.87 50.26
CA ARG A 595 -26.66 15.09 51.46
C ARG A 595 -26.95 13.58 51.21
N CYS A 596 -26.33 12.76 52.06
CA CYS A 596 -26.72 11.47 52.66
C CYS A 596 -27.80 10.51 52.05
N HIS A 597 -27.37 9.25 51.88
CA HIS A 597 -27.92 7.99 52.44
C HIS A 597 -29.23 7.28 51.98
N ARG A 598 -29.07 5.94 51.93
CA ARG A 598 -30.01 4.83 52.24
C ARG A 598 -31.09 4.42 51.22
N PHE A 599 -30.95 3.18 50.73
CA PHE A 599 -31.82 1.98 50.87
C PHE A 599 -31.49 1.09 49.65
N ARG A 600 -30.81 -0.07 49.75
CA ARG A 600 -30.99 -1.31 50.52
C ARG A 600 -31.86 -2.35 49.77
N ASP A 601 -31.18 -3.45 49.42
CA ASP A 601 -31.60 -4.84 49.19
C ASP A 601 -32.87 -5.14 48.36
N GLY A 602 -32.66 -5.94 47.30
CA GLY A 602 -33.65 -6.60 46.45
C GLY A 602 -32.94 -7.57 45.52
#